data_AF-A0A523UIM7-F1
#
_entry.id   AF-A0A523UIM7-F1
#
_cell.length_a   1.000
_cell.length_b   1.000
_cell.length_c   1.000
_cell.angle_alpha   90.00
_cell.angle_beta   90.00
_cell.angle_gamma   90.00
#
_symmetry.space_group_name_H-M   'P 1'
#
loop_
_entity.id
_entity.type
_entity.pdbx_description
1 polymer ?
#
loop_
_entity_poly.entity_id
_entity_poly.type
_entity_poly.pdbx_seq_one_letter_code
_entity_poly.pdbx_strand_id
1 'polypeptide(L)'
;MWKELKDISSGDEIVVSKQLVPGKSKKLDFNKVKKGDYKVNRINFALRDSSEGTTVLLDGGTAVLTVSKEEEYQNFLIENEYFAMEKVKDIRLIGKEPTLDLRVEDEHNFIANGIVVHNTGIQRSGATPCGASTTTQPAGKVKPGKEQFRKDLTSIVAAHHIPYTAQAGIFHWKDLVNKAEKAFKVDGPAFLNILAPCHRGWRYPMEKTLEIAKLAIDTGFWPLFEVENGVWKINIRPKQRKPIIEWIKSQGRYKHLLKEENKHIVERIQKEVDDYWKYLEGMCKATQPQ
;
A
#
# COMPACT_ATOMS: atom_id res chain seq x y z
N MET A 1 12.91 -22.63 -8.53
CA MET A 1 11.61 -23.33 -8.43
C MET A 1 11.01 -23.00 -7.07
N TRP A 2 9.82 -22.44 -7.01
CA TRP A 2 9.10 -22.21 -5.76
C TRP A 2 8.14 -23.39 -5.53
N LYS A 3 8.23 -24.07 -4.38
CA LYS A 3 7.27 -25.10 -3.94
C LYS A 3 6.21 -24.45 -3.05
N GLU A 4 4.95 -24.89 -3.12
CA GLU A 4 3.98 -24.50 -2.11
C GLU A 4 4.32 -25.18 -0.77
N LEU A 5 3.89 -24.60 0.36
CA LEU A 5 4.16 -25.15 1.69
C LEU A 5 3.71 -26.61 1.85
N LYS A 6 2.64 -26.99 1.14
CA LYS A 6 2.10 -28.36 1.10
C LYS A 6 2.98 -29.34 0.32
N ASP A 7 3.87 -28.83 -0.53
CA ASP A 7 4.73 -29.60 -1.44
C ASP A 7 6.18 -29.70 -0.91
N ILE A 8 6.48 -29.06 0.24
CA ILE A 8 7.77 -29.17 0.92
C ILE A 8 7.90 -30.57 1.51
N SER A 9 9.06 -31.20 1.29
CA SER A 9 9.40 -32.54 1.78
C SER A 9 10.67 -32.53 2.62
N SER A 10 10.86 -33.57 3.43
CA SER A 10 12.15 -33.81 4.08
C SER A 10 13.27 -33.86 3.03
N GLY A 11 14.37 -33.17 3.30
CA GLY A 11 15.50 -33.01 2.39
C GLY A 11 15.47 -31.77 1.50
N ASP A 12 14.33 -31.05 1.42
CA ASP A 12 14.27 -29.77 0.72
C ASP A 12 15.10 -28.70 1.47
N GLU A 13 15.75 -27.82 0.71
CA GLU A 13 16.49 -26.68 1.25
C GLU A 13 15.58 -25.46 1.36
N ILE A 14 15.52 -24.87 2.56
CA ILE A 14 14.73 -23.68 2.86
C ILE A 14 15.62 -22.57 3.41
N VAL A 15 15.24 -21.31 3.15
CA VAL A 15 15.87 -20.16 3.77
C VAL A 15 15.31 -19.99 5.18
N VAL A 16 16.16 -20.06 6.20
CA VAL A 16 15.82 -19.80 7.61
C VAL A 16 16.52 -18.55 8.10
N SER A 17 15.91 -17.81 9.03
CA SER A 17 16.59 -16.71 9.73
C SER A 17 17.55 -17.27 10.78
N LYS A 18 18.81 -16.85 10.73
CA LYS A 18 19.81 -17.18 11.75
C LYS A 18 19.53 -16.37 13.04
N GLN A 19 19.54 -17.06 14.17
CA GLN A 19 19.64 -16.49 15.52
C GLN A 19 18.48 -15.58 15.98
N LEU A 20 17.23 -16.02 15.83
CA LEU A 20 16.14 -15.45 16.63
C LEU A 20 16.04 -16.23 17.94
N VAL A 21 16.73 -15.74 18.99
CA VAL A 21 16.50 -16.22 20.35
C VAL A 21 15.16 -15.65 20.82
N PRO A 22 14.18 -16.48 21.21
CA PRO A 22 12.90 -15.99 21.71
C PRO A 22 13.10 -14.96 22.83
N GLY A 23 12.48 -13.79 22.70
CA GLY A 23 12.51 -12.73 23.73
C GLY A 23 13.70 -11.74 23.68
N LYS A 24 14.57 -11.78 22.66
CA LYS A 24 15.63 -10.77 22.49
C LYS A 24 15.47 -9.98 21.18
N SER A 25 15.32 -8.65 21.30
CA SER A 25 15.40 -7.72 20.16
C SER A 25 16.86 -7.57 19.70
N LYS A 26 17.12 -7.71 18.39
CA LYS A 26 18.45 -7.46 17.79
C LYS A 26 18.38 -6.19 16.95
N LYS A 27 19.30 -5.25 17.19
CA LYS A 27 19.42 -3.99 16.43
C LYS A 27 20.18 -4.28 15.13
N LEU A 28 19.64 -3.82 14.00
CA LEU A 28 20.28 -3.95 12.69
C LEU A 28 21.12 -2.69 12.44
N ASP A 29 22.44 -2.83 12.51
CA ASP A 29 23.36 -1.74 12.25
C ASP A 29 23.84 -1.81 10.80
N PHE A 30 23.40 -0.86 9.97
CA PHE A 30 23.87 -0.74 8.59
C PHE A 30 25.19 0.05 8.57
N ASN A 31 26.20 -0.47 7.88
CA ASN A 31 27.44 0.27 7.65
C ASN A 31 27.17 1.52 6.79
N LYS A 32 27.79 2.65 7.15
CA LYS A 32 27.76 3.86 6.30
C LYS A 32 28.38 3.55 4.93
N VAL A 33 27.68 3.97 3.88
CA VAL A 33 28.11 3.86 2.48
C VAL A 33 29.50 4.48 2.31
N LYS A 34 30.43 3.73 1.72
CA LYS A 34 31.82 4.14 1.45
C LYS A 34 31.97 4.58 -0.01
N LYS A 35 33.02 5.36 -0.28
CA LYS A 35 33.39 5.78 -1.64
C LYS A 35 33.82 4.54 -2.44
N GLY A 36 32.98 4.11 -3.39
CA GLY A 36 33.17 2.88 -4.17
C GLY A 36 31.96 1.94 -4.14
N ASP A 37 31.05 2.13 -3.18
CA ASP A 37 29.80 1.38 -3.12
C ASP A 37 28.86 1.78 -4.27
N TYR A 38 28.15 0.80 -4.83
CA TYR A 38 27.27 1.00 -5.97
C TYR A 38 26.09 1.90 -5.61
N LYS A 39 25.93 3.00 -6.35
CA LYS A 39 24.76 3.87 -6.27
C LYS A 39 23.67 3.36 -7.20
N VAL A 40 22.61 2.78 -6.65
CA VAL A 40 21.42 2.39 -7.43
C VAL A 40 20.68 3.65 -7.87
N ASN A 41 20.88 4.07 -9.12
CA ASN A 41 20.27 5.29 -9.67
C ASN A 41 18.86 5.05 -10.25
N ARG A 42 18.49 3.80 -10.56
CA ARG A 42 17.14 3.36 -10.96
C ARG A 42 16.95 1.87 -10.63
N ILE A 43 15.74 1.50 -10.19
CA ILE A 43 15.27 0.11 -10.13
C ILE A 43 14.43 -0.09 -11.39
N ASN A 44 14.89 -0.91 -12.34
CA ASN A 44 14.13 -1.19 -13.56
C ASN A 44 13.08 -2.26 -13.27
N PHE A 45 11.81 -1.97 -13.62
CA PHE A 45 10.77 -2.97 -13.79
C PHE A 45 10.88 -3.56 -15.19
N ALA A 46 10.78 -4.89 -15.27
CA ALA A 46 10.84 -5.65 -16.51
C ALA A 46 9.79 -5.19 -17.54
N LEU A 47 10.26 -4.85 -18.73
CA LEU A 47 9.47 -4.79 -19.95
C LEU A 47 9.24 -6.24 -20.40
N ARG A 48 7.97 -6.65 -20.50
CA ARG A 48 7.61 -7.72 -21.43
C ARG A 48 7.53 -7.10 -22.81
N ASP A 49 8.37 -7.56 -23.73
CA ASP A 49 7.90 -7.76 -25.09
C ASP A 49 8.60 -8.94 -25.78
N SER A 50 7.79 -9.56 -26.62
CA SER A 50 7.87 -10.78 -27.40
C SER A 50 9.07 -10.93 -28.35
N SER A 51 9.66 -12.14 -28.39
CA SER A 51 9.95 -12.93 -29.62
C SER A 51 10.88 -14.11 -29.29
N GLU A 52 10.32 -15.32 -29.35
CA GLU A 52 11.07 -16.58 -29.26
C GLU A 52 11.96 -16.77 -30.49
N GLY A 53 13.20 -17.22 -30.28
CA GLY A 53 14.10 -17.66 -31.34
C GLY A 53 15.36 -18.31 -30.78
N THR A 54 15.35 -19.63 -30.58
CA THR A 54 16.56 -20.42 -30.28
C THR A 54 17.29 -20.73 -31.58
N THR A 55 18.54 -20.27 -31.72
CA THR A 55 19.42 -20.67 -32.84
C THR A 55 20.32 -21.81 -32.41
N VAL A 56 20.30 -22.92 -33.16
CA VAL A 56 21.20 -24.07 -32.99
C VAL A 56 22.32 -23.95 -34.04
N LEU A 57 23.57 -23.94 -33.59
CA LEU A 57 24.74 -24.11 -34.46
C LEU A 57 25.43 -25.43 -34.12
N LEU A 58 25.79 -26.17 -35.16
CA LEU A 58 26.59 -27.38 -35.07
C LEU A 58 28.02 -27.05 -35.45
N ASP A 59 28.94 -27.25 -34.51
CA ASP A 59 30.38 -27.28 -34.78
C ASP A 59 30.95 -28.58 -34.20
N GLY A 60 31.76 -29.28 -35.00
CA GLY A 60 32.54 -30.45 -34.57
C GLY A 60 31.77 -31.64 -33.96
N GLY A 61 30.46 -31.79 -34.22
CA GLY A 61 29.68 -32.93 -33.71
C GLY A 61 29.14 -32.79 -32.27
N THR A 62 29.17 -31.59 -31.69
CA THR A 62 28.53 -31.31 -30.39
C THR A 62 27.44 -30.23 -30.56
N ALA A 63 26.23 -30.50 -30.06
CA ALA A 63 25.18 -29.49 -29.98
C ALA A 63 25.45 -28.56 -28.79
N VAL A 64 25.80 -27.30 -29.07
CA VAL A 64 25.93 -26.28 -28.02
C VAL A 64 24.60 -25.54 -27.89
N LEU A 65 23.93 -25.76 -26.75
CA LEU A 65 22.74 -25.00 -26.34
C LEU A 65 23.20 -23.71 -25.65
N THR A 66 23.09 -22.58 -26.34
CA THR A 66 23.26 -21.27 -25.72
C THR A 66 21.91 -20.80 -25.18
N VAL A 67 21.66 -21.06 -23.89
CA VAL A 67 20.58 -20.39 -23.16
C VAL A 67 21.03 -18.96 -22.88
N SER A 68 20.29 -17.98 -23.39
CA SER A 68 20.53 -16.57 -23.07
C SER A 68 20.42 -16.39 -21.55
N LYS A 69 21.50 -15.90 -20.94
CA LYS A 69 21.55 -15.52 -19.52
C LYS A 69 20.59 -14.36 -19.26
N GLU A 70 19.33 -14.65 -19.04
CA GLU A 70 18.43 -13.77 -18.30
C GLU A 70 18.59 -14.07 -16.81
N GLU A 71 19.30 -13.16 -16.14
CA GLU A 71 19.21 -12.82 -14.72
C GLU A 71 19.25 -13.98 -13.72
N GLU A 72 20.48 -14.39 -13.40
CA GLU A 72 20.84 -14.84 -12.05
C GLU A 72 20.51 -13.70 -11.07
N TYR A 73 19.28 -13.70 -10.54
CA TYR A 73 18.96 -12.92 -9.35
C TYR A 73 19.95 -13.33 -8.26
N GLN A 74 20.88 -12.43 -7.88
CA GLN A 74 21.57 -12.55 -6.60
C GLN A 74 20.50 -12.53 -5.51
N ASN A 75 20.20 -13.71 -5.00
CA ASN A 75 19.26 -13.90 -3.91
C ASN A 75 19.91 -13.26 -2.68
N PHE A 76 19.57 -12.02 -2.34
CA PHE A 76 20.14 -11.23 -1.22
C PHE A 76 19.98 -11.89 0.17
N LEU A 77 19.27 -13.02 0.22
CA LEU A 77 19.11 -13.89 1.38
C LEU A 77 20.19 -14.98 1.46
N ILE A 78 20.82 -15.34 0.35
CA ILE A 78 21.90 -16.33 0.29
C ILE A 78 23.22 -15.58 0.55
N GLU A 79 24.06 -16.13 1.43
CA GLU A 79 25.32 -15.53 1.95
C GLU A 79 25.18 -14.36 2.95
N ASN A 80 23.96 -13.93 3.29
CA ASN A 80 23.74 -12.90 4.32
C ASN A 80 23.89 -13.48 5.75
N GLU A 81 24.51 -12.74 6.67
CA GLU A 81 24.74 -13.17 8.07
C GLU A 81 23.45 -13.52 8.86
N TYR A 82 22.30 -12.99 8.44
CA TYR A 82 20.98 -13.15 9.05
C TYR A 82 20.19 -14.33 8.51
N PHE A 83 20.65 -15.00 7.45
CA PHE A 83 19.92 -16.10 6.81
C PHE A 83 20.83 -17.31 6.54
N ALA A 84 20.26 -18.51 6.59
CA ALA A 84 20.93 -19.77 6.25
C ALA A 84 20.06 -20.58 5.31
N MET A 85 20.70 -21.38 4.46
CA MET A 85 20.02 -22.53 3.86
C MET A 85 20.10 -23.69 4.85
N GLU A 86 18.95 -24.21 5.26
CA GLU A 86 18.87 -25.41 6.08
C GLU A 86 18.01 -26.47 5.39
N LYS A 87 18.35 -27.74 5.64
CA LYS A 87 17.59 -28.88 5.15
C LYS A 87 16.46 -29.21 6.11
N VAL A 88 15.25 -29.31 5.58
CA VAL A 88 14.10 -29.78 6.33
C VAL A 88 14.36 -31.22 6.80
N LYS A 89 14.40 -31.43 8.12
CA LYS A 89 14.65 -32.77 8.72
C LYS A 89 13.38 -33.60 8.84
N ASP A 90 12.28 -32.96 9.22
CA ASP A 90 10.99 -33.59 9.49
C ASP A 90 9.88 -32.54 9.37
N ILE A 91 8.71 -32.95 8.87
CA ILE A 91 7.52 -32.09 8.73
C ILE A 91 6.39 -32.77 9.45
N ARG A 92 5.85 -32.11 10.48
CA ARG A 92 4.70 -32.60 11.24
C ARG A 92 3.55 -31.61 11.10
N LEU A 93 2.37 -32.11 10.77
CA LEU A 93 1.14 -31.34 10.88
C LEU A 93 0.79 -31.20 12.37
N ILE A 94 0.99 -30.02 12.93
CA ILE A 94 0.82 -29.75 14.37
C ILE A 94 -0.64 -29.42 14.75
N GLY A 95 -1.56 -29.52 13.77
CA GLY A 95 -2.96 -29.13 13.91
C GLY A 95 -3.24 -27.73 13.36
N LYS A 96 -4.53 -27.35 13.30
CA LYS A 96 -4.94 -25.97 13.04
C LYS A 96 -5.06 -25.27 14.38
N GLU A 97 -4.08 -24.46 14.73
CA GLU A 97 -4.23 -23.52 15.85
C GLU A 97 -5.04 -22.31 15.36
N PRO A 98 -6.07 -21.87 16.10
CA PRO A 98 -6.71 -20.60 15.81
C PRO A 98 -5.71 -19.47 16.10
N THR A 99 -5.20 -18.85 15.04
CA THR A 99 -4.50 -17.57 15.16
C THR A 99 -5.54 -16.53 15.59
N LEU A 100 -5.37 -15.97 16.79
CA LEU A 100 -6.22 -14.89 17.26
C LEU A 100 -5.80 -13.59 16.57
N ASP A 101 -6.57 -13.19 15.58
CA ASP A 101 -6.40 -11.92 14.86
C ASP A 101 -7.20 -10.81 15.53
N LEU A 102 -6.57 -9.64 15.76
CA LEU A 102 -7.28 -8.43 16.16
C LEU A 102 -8.12 -7.92 14.99
N ARG A 103 -9.39 -8.32 14.99
CA ARG A 103 -10.39 -7.90 14.03
C ARG A 103 -11.40 -6.98 14.75
N VAL A 104 -11.71 -5.83 14.16
CA VAL A 104 -12.95 -5.12 14.51
C VAL A 104 -14.08 -5.94 13.93
N GLU A 105 -15.04 -6.34 14.76
CA GLU A 105 -16.22 -7.09 14.33
C GLU A 105 -16.83 -6.44 13.07
N ASP A 106 -17.08 -7.24 12.03
CA ASP A 106 -17.53 -6.82 10.69
C ASP A 106 -16.56 -6.01 9.79
N GLU A 107 -15.35 -5.69 10.23
CA GLU A 107 -14.32 -5.03 9.40
C GLU A 107 -13.08 -5.91 9.16
N HIS A 108 -12.32 -5.59 8.11
CA HIS A 108 -11.07 -6.26 7.74
C HIS A 108 -9.92 -5.24 7.77
N ASN A 109 -9.44 -4.86 8.95
CA ASN A 109 -8.29 -3.97 9.10
C ASN A 109 -7.25 -4.69 9.97
N PHE A 110 -5.98 -4.76 9.54
CA PHE A 110 -4.93 -5.44 10.31
C PHE A 110 -4.09 -4.41 11.03
N ILE A 111 -3.91 -4.48 12.35
CA ILE A 111 -2.95 -3.64 13.09
C ILE A 111 -1.69 -4.45 13.34
N ALA A 112 -0.57 -4.10 12.71
CA ALA A 112 0.76 -4.67 12.99
C ALA A 112 1.71 -3.55 13.43
N ASN A 113 2.25 -3.61 14.65
CA ASN A 113 3.17 -2.60 15.20
C ASN A 113 2.62 -1.15 15.12
N GLY A 114 1.34 -0.95 15.38
CA GLY A 114 0.69 0.37 15.25
C GLY A 114 0.42 0.81 13.80
N ILE A 115 0.74 -0.04 12.81
CA ILE A 115 0.47 0.21 11.38
C ILE A 115 -0.73 -0.61 10.95
N VAL A 116 -1.76 0.07 10.45
CA VAL A 116 -2.91 -0.63 9.86
C VAL A 116 -2.60 -0.99 8.40
N VAL A 117 -2.33 -2.25 8.10
CA VAL A 117 -2.23 -2.75 6.72
C VAL A 117 -3.50 -3.50 6.36
N HIS A 118 -3.86 -3.55 5.08
CA HIS A 118 -5.08 -4.23 4.64
C HIS A 118 -4.73 -5.15 3.47
N ASN A 119 -4.85 -6.45 3.70
CA ASN A 119 -4.77 -7.46 2.66
C ASN A 119 -5.80 -8.57 2.90
N THR A 120 -7.05 -8.36 2.51
CA THR A 120 -8.05 -9.44 2.44
C THR A 120 -8.85 -9.37 1.14
N GLY A 121 -8.26 -9.84 0.04
CA GLY A 121 -9.03 -10.16 -1.18
C GLY A 121 -9.93 -9.03 -1.72
N ILE A 122 -9.58 -7.76 -1.51
CA ILE A 122 -10.34 -6.58 -1.98
C ILE A 122 -11.79 -6.55 -1.42
N GLN A 123 -11.97 -6.93 -0.16
CA GLN A 123 -13.26 -6.83 0.54
C GLN A 123 -13.61 -5.37 0.87
N ARG A 124 -14.90 -5.11 1.08
CA ARG A 124 -15.43 -3.82 1.57
C ARG A 124 -14.95 -3.56 3.01
N SER A 125 -14.54 -2.32 3.29
CA SER A 125 -14.31 -1.80 4.64
C SER A 125 -14.91 -0.40 4.83
N GLY A 126 -14.82 0.15 6.04
CA GLY A 126 -15.14 1.56 6.33
C GLY A 126 -14.35 2.53 5.45
N ALA A 127 -13.11 2.18 5.09
CA ALA A 127 -12.23 2.98 4.24
C ALA A 127 -12.56 2.90 2.73
N THR A 128 -13.33 1.91 2.29
CA THR A 128 -13.75 1.80 0.88
C THR A 128 -14.56 3.05 0.49
N PRO A 129 -14.27 3.74 -0.63
CA PRO A 129 -15.03 4.93 -1.01
C PRO A 129 -16.36 4.57 -1.69
N CYS A 130 -17.29 5.53 -1.70
CA CYS A 130 -18.56 5.39 -2.40
C CYS A 130 -18.34 5.02 -3.88
N GLY A 131 -19.18 4.12 -4.40
CA GLY A 131 -19.18 3.61 -5.76
C GLY A 131 -18.10 2.57 -6.08
N ALA A 132 -17.21 2.24 -5.13
CA ALA A 132 -16.14 1.28 -5.40
C ALA A 132 -16.70 -0.16 -5.46
N SER A 133 -16.31 -0.90 -6.50
CA SER A 133 -16.57 -2.34 -6.60
C SER A 133 -15.55 -3.12 -5.78
N THR A 134 -16.03 -3.98 -4.89
CA THR A 134 -15.22 -4.85 -4.00
C THR A 134 -15.71 -6.30 -4.10
N THR A 135 -15.02 -7.26 -3.51
CA THR A 135 -15.44 -8.68 -3.55
C THR A 135 -16.70 -8.94 -2.74
N THR A 136 -16.89 -8.28 -1.60
CA THR A 136 -18.11 -8.40 -0.77
C THR A 136 -19.19 -7.38 -1.12
N GLN A 137 -18.87 -6.35 -1.90
CA GLN A 137 -19.86 -5.41 -2.44
C GLN A 137 -19.54 -5.11 -3.91
N PRO A 138 -19.82 -6.07 -4.82
CA PRO A 138 -19.56 -5.91 -6.23
C PRO A 138 -20.53 -4.90 -6.86
N ALA A 139 -20.03 -4.16 -7.85
CA ALA A 139 -20.89 -3.33 -8.69
C ALA A 139 -21.69 -4.19 -9.68
N GLY A 140 -22.99 -3.94 -9.76
CA GLY A 140 -23.92 -4.61 -10.67
C GLY A 140 -25.13 -3.72 -11.01
N LYS A 141 -26.12 -4.28 -11.70
CA LYS A 141 -27.31 -3.54 -12.15
C LYS A 141 -28.15 -2.98 -11.01
N VAL A 142 -28.18 -3.67 -9.87
CA VAL A 142 -28.99 -3.31 -8.70
C VAL A 142 -28.24 -2.36 -7.76
N LYS A 143 -26.93 -2.59 -7.55
CA LYS A 143 -26.09 -1.80 -6.65
C LYS A 143 -24.80 -1.37 -7.35
N PRO A 144 -24.51 -0.06 -7.44
CA PRO A 144 -23.31 0.46 -8.11
C PRO A 144 -22.05 0.40 -7.23
N GLY A 145 -21.83 -0.71 -6.50
CA GLY A 145 -20.73 -0.89 -5.55
C GLY A 145 -21.09 -0.40 -4.14
N LYS A 146 -20.09 0.09 -3.39
CA LYS A 146 -20.32 0.63 -2.04
C LYS A 146 -21.19 1.89 -2.07
N GLU A 147 -22.34 1.87 -1.40
CA GLU A 147 -23.27 3.02 -1.42
C GLU A 147 -22.88 4.10 -0.41
N GLN A 148 -22.25 3.72 0.70
CA GLN A 148 -21.81 4.64 1.75
C GLN A 148 -20.50 5.33 1.38
N PHE A 149 -20.31 6.55 1.88
CA PHE A 149 -19.04 7.25 1.80
C PHE A 149 -17.94 6.59 2.65
N ARG A 150 -16.70 7.01 2.39
CA ARG A 150 -15.55 6.59 3.19
C ARG A 150 -15.71 7.15 4.60
N LYS A 151 -15.51 6.33 5.63
CA LYS A 151 -15.44 6.79 7.01
C LYS A 151 -14.26 7.75 7.16
N ASP A 152 -14.49 8.94 7.71
CA ASP A 152 -13.42 9.90 7.98
C ASP A 152 -12.68 9.56 9.27
N LEU A 153 -11.85 8.52 9.18
CA LEU A 153 -11.09 8.01 10.32
C LEU A 153 -10.18 9.09 10.95
N THR A 154 -9.57 9.94 10.12
CA THR A 154 -8.62 10.95 10.61
C THR A 154 -9.33 11.97 11.51
N SER A 155 -10.47 12.51 11.09
CA SER A 155 -11.22 13.47 11.93
C SER A 155 -11.83 12.82 13.15
N ILE A 156 -12.26 11.56 13.07
CA ILE A 156 -12.74 10.80 14.23
C ILE A 156 -11.63 10.66 15.27
N VAL A 157 -10.42 10.29 14.85
CA VAL A 157 -9.27 10.19 15.76
C VAL A 157 -8.90 11.56 16.34
N ALA A 158 -8.92 12.62 15.52
CA ALA A 158 -8.70 13.99 16.00
C ALA A 158 -9.74 14.43 17.06
N ALA A 159 -10.99 13.97 16.95
CA ALA A 159 -12.05 14.25 17.92
C ALA A 159 -11.83 13.58 19.29
N HIS A 160 -10.92 12.60 19.40
CA HIS A 160 -10.47 12.09 20.70
C HIS A 160 -9.44 13.00 21.38
N HIS A 161 -9.12 14.16 20.80
CA HIS A 161 -8.17 15.13 21.34
C HIS A 161 -6.78 14.56 21.61
N ILE A 162 -6.32 13.61 20.78
CA ILE A 162 -4.97 13.09 20.89
C ILE A 162 -3.95 14.18 20.48
N PRO A 163 -2.73 14.17 21.05
CA PRO A 163 -1.75 15.23 20.78
C PRO A 163 -1.41 15.43 19.29
N TYR A 164 -1.40 14.35 18.50
CA TYR A 164 -1.11 14.45 17.08
C TYR A 164 -1.88 13.47 16.20
N THR A 165 -2.53 13.99 15.16
CA THR A 165 -3.20 13.20 14.13
C THR A 165 -2.89 13.80 12.76
N ALA A 166 -2.58 12.98 11.75
CA ALA A 166 -2.44 13.51 10.40
C ALA A 166 -2.93 12.56 9.31
N GLN A 167 -3.35 13.15 8.20
CA GLN A 167 -3.62 12.46 6.94
C GLN A 167 -2.51 12.80 5.93
N ALA A 168 -1.89 11.77 5.37
CA ALA A 168 -0.73 11.86 4.50
C ALA A 168 -0.91 11.02 3.22
N GLY A 169 -0.03 11.20 2.24
CA GLY A 169 -0.04 10.42 1.01
C GLY A 169 1.36 10.29 0.43
N ILE A 170 1.61 9.17 -0.25
CA ILE A 170 2.95 8.79 -0.73
C ILE A 170 3.53 9.75 -1.79
N PHE A 171 2.69 10.53 -2.49
CA PHE A 171 3.16 11.45 -3.52
C PHE A 171 3.91 12.66 -2.94
N HIS A 172 3.38 13.28 -1.89
CA HIS A 172 4.06 14.36 -1.16
C HIS A 172 4.96 13.77 -0.06
N TRP A 173 6.00 13.04 -0.47
CA TRP A 173 6.87 12.30 0.47
C TRP A 173 7.49 13.19 1.55
N LYS A 174 7.84 14.46 1.25
CA LYS A 174 8.35 15.40 2.26
C LYS A 174 7.32 15.71 3.35
N ASP A 175 6.06 15.90 2.97
CA ASP A 175 4.96 16.11 3.91
C ASP A 175 4.76 14.86 4.78
N LEU A 176 4.79 13.67 4.18
CA LEU A 176 4.71 12.41 4.91
C LEU A 176 5.87 12.23 5.92
N VAL A 177 7.12 12.48 5.51
CA VAL A 177 8.29 12.37 6.39
C VAL A 177 8.18 13.37 7.55
N ASN A 178 7.85 14.63 7.28
CA ASN A 178 7.70 15.64 8.33
C ASN A 178 6.60 15.26 9.33
N LYS A 179 5.47 14.73 8.86
CA LYS A 179 4.37 14.25 9.71
C LYS A 179 4.78 13.04 10.55
N ALA A 180 5.55 12.11 9.98
CA ALA A 180 6.10 10.98 10.71
C ALA A 180 7.07 11.44 11.81
N GLU A 181 8.00 12.35 11.50
CA GLU A 181 8.92 12.89 12.49
C GLU A 181 8.20 13.61 13.64
N LYS A 182 7.13 14.36 13.35
CA LYS A 182 6.27 14.95 14.38
C LYS A 182 5.61 13.87 15.23
N ALA A 183 4.97 12.89 14.60
CA ALA A 183 4.29 11.80 15.30
C ALA A 183 5.22 11.05 16.27
N PHE A 184 6.49 10.83 15.89
CA PHE A 184 7.47 10.17 16.76
C PHE A 184 7.97 11.02 17.93
N LYS A 185 7.88 12.35 17.83
CA LYS A 185 8.34 13.29 18.87
C LYS A 185 7.26 13.64 19.89
N VAL A 186 6.03 13.23 19.63
CA VAL A 186 4.86 13.53 20.47
C VAL A 186 4.94 12.74 21.77
N ASP A 187 4.72 13.43 22.89
CA ASP A 187 4.50 12.80 24.18
C ASP A 187 3.02 12.40 24.29
N GLY A 188 2.70 11.16 23.90
CA GLY A 188 1.35 10.61 23.92
C GLY A 188 0.94 9.92 22.61
N PRO A 189 -0.36 9.62 22.44
CA PRO A 189 -0.84 8.92 21.26
C PRO A 189 -0.71 9.78 20.00
N ALA A 190 -0.21 9.17 18.92
CA ALA A 190 -0.13 9.78 17.60
C ALA A 190 -0.75 8.86 16.54
N PHE A 191 -1.41 9.44 15.53
CA PHE A 191 -2.06 8.69 14.46
C PHE A 191 -1.72 9.25 13.07
N LEU A 192 -1.36 8.36 12.14
CA LEU A 192 -1.12 8.69 10.73
C LEU A 192 -1.98 7.84 9.80
N ASN A 193 -2.83 8.50 9.03
CA ASN A 193 -3.63 7.88 7.98
C ASN A 193 -3.01 8.14 6.61
N ILE A 194 -2.40 7.11 6.00
CA ILE A 194 -1.59 7.26 4.79
C ILE A 194 -2.31 6.65 3.58
N LEU A 195 -2.50 7.44 2.53
CA LEU A 195 -2.99 6.90 1.26
C LEU A 195 -1.91 6.07 0.56
N ALA A 196 -2.11 4.76 0.53
CA ALA A 196 -1.30 3.81 -0.23
C ALA A 196 -2.16 3.15 -1.33
N PRO A 197 -2.03 3.58 -2.61
CA PRO A 197 -2.71 2.94 -3.71
C PRO A 197 -2.31 1.46 -3.88
N CYS A 198 -3.28 0.60 -4.12
CA CYS A 198 -3.08 -0.83 -4.33
C CYS A 198 -3.42 -1.22 -5.77
N HIS A 199 -2.41 -1.48 -6.59
CA HIS A 199 -2.60 -1.76 -8.03
C HIS A 199 -3.56 -2.94 -8.27
N ARG A 200 -3.44 -4.03 -7.49
CA ARG A 200 -4.36 -5.19 -7.53
C ARG A 200 -5.79 -4.78 -7.21
N GLY A 201 -5.99 -4.07 -6.08
CA GLY A 201 -7.32 -3.74 -5.57
C GLY A 201 -8.04 -2.66 -6.37
N TRP A 202 -7.29 -1.68 -6.86
CA TRP A 202 -7.84 -0.52 -7.55
C TRP A 202 -7.84 -0.71 -9.08
N ARG A 203 -7.19 -1.78 -9.55
CA ARG A 203 -7.16 -2.25 -10.95
C ARG A 203 -6.56 -1.20 -11.88
N TYR A 204 -5.28 -0.92 -11.69
CA TYR A 204 -4.49 0.01 -12.50
C TYR A 204 -3.06 -0.54 -12.72
N PRO A 205 -2.31 -0.08 -13.74
CA PRO A 205 -0.93 -0.52 -14.00
C PRO A 205 0.05 -0.09 -12.90
N MET A 206 0.95 -0.96 -12.44
CA MET A 206 1.77 -0.72 -11.24
C MET A 206 2.58 0.59 -11.32
N GLU A 207 3.10 0.92 -12.50
CA GLU A 207 3.86 2.14 -12.81
C GLU A 207 3.06 3.45 -12.62
N LYS A 208 1.72 3.36 -12.58
CA LYS A 208 0.81 4.51 -12.35
C LYS A 208 0.56 4.79 -10.86
N THR A 209 1.18 4.07 -9.95
CA THR A 209 0.94 4.20 -8.50
C THR A 209 1.10 5.64 -7.99
N LEU A 210 2.20 6.32 -8.35
CA LEU A 210 2.43 7.71 -7.93
C LEU A 210 1.48 8.70 -8.61
N GLU A 211 1.12 8.45 -9.88
CA GLU A 211 0.18 9.28 -10.63
C GLU A 211 -1.21 9.25 -9.99
N ILE A 212 -1.68 8.06 -9.61
CA ILE A 212 -2.99 7.88 -8.96
C ILE A 212 -3.00 8.46 -7.55
N ALA A 213 -1.90 8.31 -6.80
CA ALA A 213 -1.73 8.98 -5.51
C ALA A 213 -1.84 10.51 -5.69
N LYS A 214 -1.17 11.07 -6.68
CA LYS A 214 -1.24 12.50 -7.02
C LYS A 214 -2.66 12.93 -7.40
N LEU A 215 -3.35 12.16 -8.26
CA LEU A 215 -4.73 12.45 -8.66
C LEU A 215 -5.69 12.48 -7.48
N ALA A 216 -5.51 11.61 -6.47
CA ALA A 216 -6.32 11.63 -5.26
C ALA A 216 -6.18 12.97 -4.50
N ILE A 217 -4.99 13.56 -4.51
CA ILE A 217 -4.71 14.85 -3.86
C ILE A 217 -5.20 16.00 -4.76
N ASP A 218 -4.87 15.99 -6.05
CA ASP A 218 -5.22 17.05 -7.00
C ASP A 218 -6.74 17.19 -7.17
N THR A 219 -7.49 16.10 -7.09
CA THR A 219 -8.97 16.12 -7.13
C THR A 219 -9.61 16.47 -5.79
N GLY A 220 -8.79 16.57 -4.73
CA GLY A 220 -9.26 16.82 -3.38
C GLY A 220 -9.89 15.62 -2.68
N PHE A 221 -9.94 14.44 -3.31
CA PHE A 221 -10.45 13.21 -2.68
C PHE A 221 -9.72 12.86 -1.38
N TRP A 222 -8.41 13.06 -1.37
CA TRP A 222 -7.54 12.80 -0.21
C TRP A 222 -6.77 14.05 0.21
N PRO A 223 -7.36 14.92 1.05
CA PRO A 223 -6.69 16.11 1.55
C PRO A 223 -5.53 15.73 2.46
N LEU A 224 -4.44 16.51 2.40
CA LEU A 224 -3.27 16.33 3.27
C LEU A 224 -3.30 17.39 4.36
N PHE A 225 -3.59 16.96 5.58
CA PHE A 225 -3.73 17.84 6.74
C PHE A 225 -3.17 17.17 8.01
N GLU A 226 -2.97 17.97 9.04
CA GLU A 226 -2.60 17.54 10.38
C GLU A 226 -3.39 18.31 11.43
N VAL A 227 -3.54 17.69 12.60
CA VAL A 227 -4.13 18.25 13.80
C VAL A 227 -3.12 18.07 14.92
N GLU A 228 -2.58 19.18 15.42
CA GLU A 228 -1.56 19.19 16.46
C GLU A 228 -2.13 19.93 17.68
N ASN A 229 -2.33 19.21 18.77
CA ASN A 229 -2.97 19.72 20.00
C ASN A 229 -4.28 20.47 19.73
N GLY A 230 -5.14 19.91 18.87
CA GLY A 230 -6.42 20.50 18.50
C GLY A 230 -6.36 21.60 17.42
N VAL A 231 -5.16 22.01 16.97
CA VAL A 231 -4.99 23.01 15.90
C VAL A 231 -4.93 22.34 14.55
N TRP A 232 -5.88 22.68 13.67
CA TRP A 232 -6.01 22.08 12.34
C TRP A 232 -5.21 22.85 11.30
N LYS A 233 -4.48 22.12 10.45
CA LYS A 233 -3.70 22.69 9.36
C LYS A 233 -3.79 21.83 8.11
N ILE A 234 -4.28 22.40 7.01
CA ILE A 234 -4.15 21.81 5.68
C ILE A 234 -2.76 22.14 5.13
N ASN A 235 -1.93 21.12 4.92
CA ASN A 235 -0.55 21.27 4.47
C ASN A 235 -0.46 21.53 2.96
N ILE A 236 -1.24 20.80 2.18
CA ILE A 236 -1.21 20.85 0.71
C ILE A 236 -2.57 21.29 0.18
N ARG A 237 -2.59 22.41 -0.54
CA ARG A 237 -3.76 22.95 -1.24
C ARG A 237 -3.50 22.93 -2.74
N PRO A 238 -4.20 22.10 -3.53
CA PRO A 238 -4.13 22.19 -4.98
C PRO A 238 -4.55 23.61 -5.42
N LYS A 239 -3.75 24.25 -6.29
CA LYS A 239 -4.07 25.61 -6.81
C LYS A 239 -5.45 25.67 -7.46
N GLN A 240 -5.78 24.61 -8.20
CA GLN A 240 -7.09 24.37 -8.77
C GLN A 240 -7.39 22.88 -8.61
N ARG A 241 -8.48 22.54 -7.92
CA ARG A 241 -8.88 21.14 -7.77
C ARG A 241 -9.38 20.60 -9.11
N LYS A 242 -8.87 19.45 -9.50
CA LYS A 242 -9.36 18.68 -10.64
C LYS A 242 -10.73 18.08 -10.33
N PRO A 243 -11.60 17.84 -11.32
CA PRO A 243 -12.85 17.15 -11.08
C PRO A 243 -12.59 15.69 -10.66
N ILE A 244 -13.37 15.17 -9.70
CA ILE A 244 -13.18 13.84 -9.11
C ILE A 244 -13.19 12.70 -10.13
N ILE A 245 -13.88 12.94 -11.26
CA ILE A 245 -13.96 11.98 -12.37
C ILE A 245 -12.59 11.61 -12.93
N GLU A 246 -11.56 12.48 -12.85
CA GLU A 246 -10.20 12.13 -13.27
C GLU A 246 -9.61 11.00 -12.41
N TRP A 247 -9.77 11.08 -11.09
CA TRP A 247 -9.31 10.03 -10.19
C TRP A 247 -10.15 8.75 -10.32
N ILE A 248 -11.46 8.87 -10.53
CA ILE A 248 -12.36 7.73 -10.78
C ILE A 248 -11.97 6.98 -12.06
N LYS A 249 -11.73 7.69 -13.17
CA LYS A 249 -11.32 7.10 -14.47
C LYS A 249 -10.01 6.33 -14.41
N SER A 250 -9.11 6.71 -13.50
CA SER A 250 -7.79 6.07 -13.36
C SER A 250 -7.83 4.66 -12.74
N GLN A 251 -9.00 4.16 -12.33
CA GLN A 251 -9.14 2.93 -11.54
C GLN A 251 -10.22 2.00 -12.09
N GLY A 252 -9.87 0.76 -12.42
CA GLY A 252 -10.82 -0.22 -12.95
C GLY A 252 -11.94 -0.62 -11.98
N ARG A 253 -11.78 -0.40 -10.66
CA ARG A 253 -12.84 -0.66 -9.66
C ARG A 253 -14.05 0.28 -9.76
N TYR A 254 -13.98 1.31 -10.60
CA TYR A 254 -15.06 2.27 -10.87
C TYR A 254 -15.54 2.26 -12.33
N LYS A 255 -15.13 1.28 -13.15
CA LYS A 255 -15.48 1.25 -14.58
C LYS A 255 -16.99 1.39 -14.85
N HIS A 256 -17.85 0.86 -13.97
CA HIS A 256 -19.30 0.98 -14.08
C HIS A 256 -19.81 2.41 -13.87
N LEU A 257 -19.13 3.24 -13.07
CA LEU A 257 -19.52 4.64 -12.83
C LEU A 257 -19.29 5.55 -14.05
N LEU A 258 -18.53 5.09 -15.05
CA LEU A 258 -18.24 5.86 -16.26
C LEU A 258 -19.39 5.84 -17.28
N LYS A 259 -20.45 5.07 -17.01
CA LYS A 259 -21.65 5.03 -17.84
C LYS A 259 -22.58 6.20 -17.48
N GLU A 260 -23.32 6.70 -18.46
CA GLU A 260 -24.23 7.84 -18.27
C GLU A 260 -25.28 7.57 -17.18
N GLU A 261 -25.78 6.33 -17.08
CA GLU A 261 -26.75 5.92 -16.05
C GLU A 261 -26.25 6.16 -14.60
N ASN A 262 -24.92 6.17 -14.39
CA ASN A 262 -24.29 6.32 -13.07
C ASN A 262 -23.69 7.71 -12.83
N LYS A 263 -23.90 8.66 -13.74
CA LYS A 263 -23.34 10.02 -13.65
C LYS A 263 -23.74 10.76 -12.37
N HIS A 264 -25.00 10.59 -11.95
CA HIS A 264 -25.52 11.13 -10.70
C HIS A 264 -24.72 10.68 -9.46
N ILE A 265 -24.10 9.50 -9.49
CA ILE A 265 -23.25 8.98 -8.40
C ILE A 265 -21.92 9.74 -8.37
N VAL A 266 -21.33 9.98 -9.54
CA VAL A 266 -20.08 10.76 -9.66
C VAL A 266 -20.30 12.19 -9.16
N GLU A 267 -21.41 12.82 -9.53
CA GLU A 267 -21.80 14.16 -9.04
C GLU A 267 -22.00 14.16 -7.52
N ARG A 268 -22.64 13.13 -6.97
CA ARG A 268 -22.78 12.96 -5.52
C ARG A 268 -21.43 12.83 -4.81
N ILE A 269 -20.48 12.08 -5.38
CA ILE A 269 -19.11 11.96 -4.85
C ILE A 269 -18.37 13.31 -4.94
N GLN A 270 -18.51 14.05 -6.04
CA GLN A 270 -17.92 15.38 -6.19
C GLN A 270 -18.41 16.32 -5.10
N LYS A 271 -19.74 16.36 -4.88
CA LYS A 271 -20.35 17.19 -3.84
C LYS A 271 -19.81 16.86 -2.44
N GLU A 272 -19.71 15.57 -2.12
CA GLU A 272 -19.14 15.12 -0.84
C GLU A 272 -17.70 15.60 -0.66
N VAL A 273 -16.87 15.48 -1.71
CA VAL A 273 -15.48 15.98 -1.67
C VAL A 273 -15.47 17.48 -1.42
N ASP A 274 -16.29 18.25 -2.13
CA ASP A 274 -16.33 19.71 -1.97
C ASP A 274 -16.84 20.14 -0.59
N ASP A 275 -17.84 19.46 -0.03
CA ASP A 275 -18.36 19.74 1.31
C ASP A 275 -17.34 19.38 2.40
N TYR A 276 -16.59 18.30 2.23
CA TYR A 276 -15.51 17.94 3.14
C TYR A 276 -14.38 18.98 3.14
N TRP A 277 -14.05 19.55 1.98
CA TRP A 277 -13.10 20.67 1.91
C TRP A 277 -13.61 21.91 2.67
N LYS A 278 -14.89 22.26 2.56
CA LYS A 278 -15.48 23.36 3.34
C LYS A 278 -15.38 23.09 4.85
N TYR A 279 -15.65 21.86 5.27
CA TYR A 279 -15.49 21.44 6.66
C TYR A 279 -14.05 21.64 7.14
N LEU A 280 -13.06 21.11 6.42
CA LEU A 280 -11.64 21.24 6.80
C LEU A 280 -11.18 22.70 6.84
N GLU A 281 -11.63 23.52 5.90
CA GLU A 281 -11.35 24.96 5.90
C GLU A 281 -12.00 25.67 7.08
N GLY A 282 -13.22 25.30 7.47
CA GLY A 282 -13.88 25.76 8.67
C GLY A 282 -13.09 25.40 9.93
N MET A 283 -12.63 24.14 10.03
CA MET A 283 -11.82 23.68 11.16
C MET A 283 -10.49 24.43 11.27
N CYS A 284 -9.79 24.64 10.16
CA CYS A 284 -8.56 25.45 10.16
C CYS A 284 -8.82 26.89 10.63
N LYS A 285 -9.90 27.53 10.17
CA LYS A 285 -10.24 28.90 10.59
C LYS A 285 -10.59 28.98 12.07
N ALA A 286 -11.31 27.99 12.59
CA ALA A 286 -11.80 27.98 13.96
C ALA A 286 -10.71 27.65 14.99
N THR A 287 -9.62 26.98 14.59
CA THR A 287 -8.60 26.46 15.51
C THR A 287 -7.25 27.13 15.38
N GLN A 288 -7.05 28.01 14.39
CA GLN A 288 -5.84 28.83 14.32
C GLN A 288 -5.81 29.83 15.48
N PRO A 289 -4.65 30.00 16.14
CA PRO A 289 -4.47 31.05 17.14
C PRO A 289 -4.78 32.41 16.51
N GLN A 290 -5.57 33.24 17.21
CA GLN A 290 -5.80 34.64 16.85
C GLN A 290 -4.53 35.47 17.04
#